data_AF-A0A8S3Y2H0-F1
#
_entry.id   AF-A0A8S3Y2H0-F1
#
_cell.length_a   1.000
_cell.length_b   1.000
_cell.length_c   1.000
_cell.angle_alpha   90.00
_cell.angle_beta   90.00
_cell.angle_gamma   90.00
#
_symmetry.space_group_name_H-M   'P 1'
#
loop_
_entity.id
_entity.type
_entity.pdbx_description
1 polymer ?
#
loop_
_entity_poly.entity_id
_entity_poly.type
_entity_poly.pdbx_seq_one_letter_code
_entity_poly.pdbx_strand_id
1 'polypeptide(L)'
;MSKCAACGKFVSPADIIKCSSCANIYDRICLKLSKSYKVSPKWLCPGCTSKQPRKDNTETSIKVQTERSQSSSSNSSPSSCCGCDATSKMIEELRTEIVAMRNEFVNFGIKFDRLYLAVSDLSKRVDGIKNRVANLEKDECME
;
A
#
# COMPACT_ATOMS: atom_id res chain seq x y z
N MET A 1 16.93 -9.78 16.90
CA MET A 1 17.05 -8.65 15.94
C MET A 1 15.72 -7.93 15.86
N SER A 2 15.72 -6.60 16.00
CA SER A 2 14.49 -5.80 15.95
C SER A 2 14.11 -5.50 14.49
N LYS A 3 12.81 -5.50 14.19
CA LYS A 3 12.26 -5.10 12.88
C LYS A 3 11.55 -3.76 13.00
N CYS A 4 11.67 -2.92 11.97
CA CYS A 4 10.89 -1.69 11.89
C CYS A 4 9.41 -2.00 11.66
N ALA A 5 8.53 -1.39 12.44
CA ALA A 5 7.08 -1.53 12.30
C ALA A 5 6.51 -0.80 11.07
N ALA A 6 7.26 0.10 10.42
CA ALA A 6 6.84 0.77 9.19
C ALA A 6 7.22 0.00 7.92
N CYS A 7 8.46 -0.47 7.80
CA CYS A 7 8.95 -1.13 6.58
C CYS A 7 9.19 -2.65 6.72
N GLY A 8 9.10 -3.22 7.92
CA GLY A 8 9.32 -4.64 8.19
C GLY A 8 10.78 -5.12 8.13
N LYS A 9 11.72 -4.25 7.75
CA LYS A 9 13.15 -4.59 7.63
C LYS A 9 13.82 -4.64 9.00
N PHE A 10 14.90 -5.42 9.11
CA PHE A 10 15.74 -5.46 10.29
C PHE A 10 16.50 -4.14 10.47
N VAL A 11 16.59 -3.66 11.71
CA VAL A 11 17.18 -2.37 12.02
C VAL A 11 18.42 -2.51 12.90
N SER A 12 19.45 -1.71 12.59
CA SER A 12 20.64 -1.60 13.42
C SER A 12 20.30 -0.95 14.77
N PRO A 13 20.86 -1.41 15.90
CA PRO A 13 20.63 -0.81 17.21
C PRO A 13 20.88 0.70 17.28
N ALA A 14 21.78 1.23 16.45
CA ALA A 14 22.11 2.66 16.39
C ALA A 14 21.01 3.54 15.77
N ASP A 15 20.15 2.96 14.92
CA ASP A 15 19.12 3.68 14.16
C ASP A 15 17.70 3.42 14.67
N ILE A 16 17.58 2.78 15.84
CA ILE A 16 16.32 2.44 16.49
C ILE A 16 15.70 3.65 17.19
N ILE A 17 14.43 3.88 16.93
CA ILE A 17 13.56 4.76 17.69
C ILE A 17 12.40 3.94 18.25
N LYS A 18 12.21 4.02 19.56
CA LYS A 18 11.16 3.30 20.29
C LYS A 18 10.01 4.25 20.62
N CYS A 19 8.79 3.79 20.40
CA CYS A 19 7.62 4.50 20.91
C CYS A 19 7.60 4.44 22.45
N SER A 20 7.27 5.54 23.12
CA SER A 20 7.10 5.55 24.58
C SER A 20 5.80 4.88 25.04
N SER A 21 4.82 4.70 24.15
CA SER A 21 3.49 4.16 24.46
C SER A 21 3.26 2.72 24.00
N CYS A 22 4.08 2.18 23.10
CA CYS A 22 3.90 0.81 22.59
C CYS A 22 5.24 0.14 22.32
N ALA A 23 5.23 -1.19 22.13
CA ALA A 23 6.44 -1.97 21.89
C ALA A 23 7.03 -1.80 20.47
N ASN A 24 6.41 -0.99 19.61
CA ASN A 24 6.87 -0.82 18.23
C ASN A 24 8.16 -0.02 18.14
N ILE A 25 8.99 -0.46 17.20
CA ILE A 25 10.30 0.10 16.90
C ILE A 25 10.31 0.58 15.46
N TYR A 26 10.97 1.70 15.20
CA TYR A 26 11.08 2.30 13.88
C TYR A 26 12.55 2.64 13.60
N ASP A 27 12.97 2.53 12.35
CA ASP A 27 14.22 3.13 11.91
C ASP A 27 14.07 4.63 11.64
N ARG A 28 15.15 5.37 11.84
CA ARG A 28 15.25 6.80 11.54
C ARG A 28 14.86 7.15 10.10
N ILE A 29 15.18 6.28 9.14
CA ILE A 29 14.91 6.53 7.70
C ILE A 29 13.40 6.53 7.46
N CYS A 30 12.67 5.53 7.97
CA CYS A 30 11.21 5.50 7.86
C CYS A 30 10.51 6.68 8.56
N LEU A 31 11.14 7.26 9.59
CA LEU A 31 10.65 8.46 10.27
C LEU A 31 11.13 9.77 9.63
N LYS A 32 11.93 9.70 8.55
CA LYS A 32 12.55 10.87 7.88
C LYS A 32 13.36 11.75 8.84
N LEU A 33 14.02 11.13 9.82
CA LEU A 33 14.84 11.83 10.80
C LEU A 33 16.31 11.78 10.40
N SER A 34 17.02 12.91 10.53
CA SER A 34 18.46 12.95 10.34
C SER A 34 19.19 12.20 11.46
N LYS A 35 20.44 11.80 11.22
CA LYS A 35 21.28 11.12 12.23
C LYS A 35 21.56 12.01 13.46
N SER A 36 21.61 13.33 13.27
CA SER A 36 21.83 14.31 14.35
C SER A 36 20.57 14.63 15.18
N TYR A 37 19.38 14.25 14.69
CA TYR A 37 18.13 14.55 15.38
C TYR A 37 18.02 13.77 16.69
N LYS A 38 17.82 14.50 17.80
CA LYS A 38 17.55 13.93 19.12
C LYS A 38 16.05 13.76 19.31
N VAL A 39 15.62 12.51 19.43
CA VAL A 39 14.21 12.18 19.67
C VAL A 39 13.90 12.35 21.15
N SER A 40 12.79 13.00 21.46
CA SER A 40 12.30 13.15 22.83
C SER A 40 12.00 11.78 23.47
N PRO A 41 12.29 11.57 24.76
CA PRO A 41 11.92 10.33 25.45
C PRO A 41 10.40 10.11 25.52
N LYS A 42 9.60 11.18 25.36
CA LYS A 42 8.13 11.13 25.28
C LYS A 42 7.62 10.99 23.85
N TRP A 43 8.48 10.63 22.90
CA TRP A 43 8.08 10.49 21.51
C TRP A 43 7.06 9.36 21.35
N LEU A 44 6.05 9.62 20.55
CA LEU A 44 4.99 8.69 20.19
C LEU A 44 5.09 8.36 18.71
N CYS A 45 4.90 7.09 18.37
CA CYS A 45 4.85 6.69 16.97
C CYS A 45 3.58 7.23 16.29
N PRO A 46 3.55 7.33 14.95
CA PRO A 46 2.39 7.85 14.22
C PRO A 46 1.07 7.17 14.59
N GLY A 47 1.10 5.86 14.87
CA GLY A 47 -0.08 5.09 15.27
C GLY A 47 -0.53 5.32 16.72
N CYS A 48 0.35 5.74 17.63
CA CYS A 48 -0.02 6.14 18.98
C CYS A 48 -0.46 7.61 19.02
N THR A 49 0.19 8.47 18.24
CA THR A 49 -0.17 9.89 18.11
C THR A 49 -1.58 10.06 17.54
N SER A 50 -1.98 9.26 16.56
CA SER A 50 -3.33 9.30 15.98
C SER A 50 -4.44 8.87 16.95
N LYS A 51 -4.10 8.15 18.02
CA LYS A 51 -5.02 7.70 19.07
C LYS A 51 -5.09 8.65 20.26
N GLN A 52 -4.22 9.67 20.32
CA GLN A 52 -4.33 10.67 21.37
C GLN A 52 -5.64 11.45 21.18
N PRO A 53 -6.40 11.69 22.26
CA PRO A 53 -7.55 12.58 22.18
C PRO A 53 -7.05 13.92 21.63
N ARG A 54 -7.73 14.42 20.58
CA ARG A 54 -7.49 15.79 20.11
C ARG A 54 -7.70 16.68 21.32
N LYS A 55 -6.70 17.51 21.66
CA LYS A 55 -6.85 18.46 22.78
C LYS A 55 -8.17 19.19 22.61
N ASP A 56 -8.92 19.21 23.70
CA ASP A 56 -10.20 19.87 23.80
C ASP A 56 -10.02 21.33 23.35
N ASN A 57 -10.65 21.70 22.24
CA ASN A 57 -10.59 23.06 21.66
C ASN A 57 -11.53 24.00 22.44
N THR A 58 -11.63 23.81 23.76
CA THR A 58 -12.58 24.51 24.64
C THR A 58 -12.19 25.97 24.91
N GLU A 59 -11.17 26.49 24.22
CA GLU A 59 -10.66 27.86 24.38
C GLU A 59 -11.02 28.82 23.22
N THR A 60 -11.86 28.40 22.27
CA THR A 60 -12.63 29.37 21.47
C THR A 60 -14.00 29.54 22.11
N SER A 61 -14.16 30.63 22.87
CA SER A 61 -15.46 31.15 23.28
C SER A 61 -16.27 31.45 22.01
N ILE A 62 -17.03 30.47 21.53
CA ILE A 62 -18.07 30.69 20.53
C ILE A 62 -19.18 31.42 21.28
N LYS A 63 -19.09 32.76 21.31
CA LYS A 63 -20.24 33.60 21.63
C LYS A 63 -21.31 33.27 20.60
N VAL A 64 -22.29 32.47 21.02
CA VAL A 64 -23.59 32.36 20.37
C VAL A 64 -24.22 33.74 20.43
N GLN A 65 -24.19 34.47 19.32
CA GLN A 65 -25.13 35.56 19.07
C GLN A 65 -26.00 35.19 17.88
N THR A 66 -27.16 34.64 18.24
CA THR A 66 -28.43 34.90 17.56
C THR A 66 -28.54 36.39 17.26
N GLU A 67 -28.66 36.77 15.98
CA GLU A 67 -29.68 37.69 15.47
C GLU A 67 -29.52 37.97 13.97
N ARG A 68 -30.67 38.01 13.29
CA ARG A 68 -30.87 38.44 11.90
C ARG A 68 -30.41 39.90 11.73
N SER A 69 -29.70 40.21 10.65
CA SER A 69 -30.05 41.23 9.63
C SER A 69 -28.87 41.63 8.72
N GLN A 70 -29.12 41.51 7.41
CA GLN A 70 -28.74 42.39 6.27
C GLN A 70 -27.41 43.18 6.22
N SER A 71 -26.74 43.02 5.06
CA SER A 71 -25.88 43.99 4.30
C SER A 71 -24.64 44.55 5.02
N SER A 72 -23.46 44.75 4.43
CA SER A 72 -22.96 44.80 3.05
C SER A 72 -21.42 44.78 3.07
N SER A 73 -20.83 44.15 2.05
CA SER A 73 -19.49 44.36 1.45
C SER A 73 -18.35 44.99 2.26
N SER A 74 -17.24 44.26 2.43
CA SER A 74 -16.00 44.51 1.66
C SER A 74 -14.85 43.55 2.04
N ASN A 75 -14.37 42.84 1.01
CA ASN A 75 -13.04 42.28 0.78
C ASN A 75 -12.09 42.03 1.96
N SER A 76 -11.86 40.76 2.26
CA SER A 76 -10.50 40.22 2.39
C SER A 76 -10.46 38.73 1.99
N SER A 77 -9.93 38.52 0.79
CA SER A 77 -9.27 37.32 0.24
C SER A 77 -9.91 35.93 0.45
N PRO A 78 -10.33 35.24 -0.63
CA PRO A 78 -10.36 33.79 -0.59
C PRO A 78 -8.91 33.31 -0.53
N SER A 79 -8.53 32.62 0.54
CA SER A 79 -7.32 31.80 0.54
C SER A 79 -7.56 30.66 -0.45
N SER A 80 -7.34 30.98 -1.73
CA SER A 80 -7.27 30.04 -2.82
C SER A 80 -6.03 29.20 -2.57
N CYS A 81 -6.23 28.03 -1.96
CA CYS A 81 -5.25 26.98 -1.88
C CYS A 81 -5.03 26.40 -3.30
N CYS A 82 -4.26 27.11 -4.14
CA CYS A 82 -3.91 26.74 -5.52
C CYS A 82 -2.95 25.53 -5.64
N GLY A 83 -3.03 24.55 -4.73
CA GLY A 83 -2.16 23.36 -4.72
C GLY A 83 -2.92 22.02 -4.74
N CYS A 84 -4.24 22.04 -4.60
CA CYS A 84 -5.06 20.82 -4.57
C CYS A 84 -5.25 20.19 -5.95
N ASP A 85 -5.31 20.97 -7.02
CA ASP A 85 -5.67 20.47 -8.36
C ASP A 85 -4.58 19.60 -8.98
N ALA A 86 -3.30 20.00 -8.85
CA ALA A 86 -2.17 19.20 -9.33
C ALA A 86 -2.05 17.87 -8.56
N THR A 87 -2.25 17.91 -7.23
CA THR A 87 -2.20 16.72 -6.39
C THR A 87 -3.39 15.79 -6.68
N SER A 88 -4.58 16.34 -6.87
CA SER A 88 -5.79 15.60 -7.23
C SER A 88 -5.62 14.89 -8.58
N LYS A 89 -5.05 15.59 -9.59
CA LYS A 89 -4.76 15.02 -10.90
C LYS A 89 -3.77 13.86 -10.84
N MET A 90 -2.66 14.00 -10.10
CA MET A 90 -1.70 12.92 -9.90
C MET A 90 -2.31 11.71 -9.18
N ILE A 91 -3.22 11.93 -8.21
CA ILE A 91 -3.92 10.85 -7.52
C ILE A 91 -4.85 10.10 -8.48
N GLU A 92 -5.57 10.80 -9.36
CA GLU A 92 -6.43 10.16 -10.35
C GLU A 92 -5.63 9.40 -11.42
N GLU A 93 -4.50 9.93 -11.89
CA GLU A 93 -3.58 9.23 -12.79
C GLU A 93 -3.01 7.96 -12.15
N LEU A 94 -2.59 8.03 -10.88
CA LEU A 94 -2.12 6.84 -10.16
C LEU A 94 -3.25 5.81 -9.98
N ARG A 95 -4.49 6.27 -9.75
CA ARG A 95 -5.66 5.37 -9.64
C ARG A 95 -5.94 4.65 -10.95
N THR A 96 -5.91 5.36 -12.08
CA THR A 96 -6.15 4.74 -13.39
C THR A 96 -5.04 3.73 -13.73
N GLU A 97 -3.78 4.04 -13.44
CA GLU A 97 -2.67 3.10 -13.62
C GLU A 97 -2.81 1.84 -12.74
N ILE A 98 -3.22 2.00 -11.47
CA ILE A 98 -3.47 0.84 -10.58
C ILE A 98 -4.59 -0.04 -11.12
N VAL A 99 -5.66 0.54 -11.66
CA VAL A 99 -6.76 -0.21 -12.28
C VAL A 99 -6.27 -0.94 -13.54
N ALA A 100 -5.50 -0.27 -14.39
CA ALA A 100 -4.91 -0.87 -15.59
C ALA A 100 -4.01 -2.06 -15.23
N MET A 101 -3.08 -1.88 -14.29
CA MET A 101 -2.20 -2.95 -13.82
C MET A 101 -2.97 -4.14 -13.23
N ARG A 102 -4.04 -3.88 -12.47
CA ARG A 102 -4.91 -4.95 -11.95
C ARG A 102 -5.58 -5.74 -13.08
N ASN A 103 -6.08 -5.05 -14.09
CA ASN A 103 -6.70 -5.69 -15.25
C ASN A 103 -5.69 -6.53 -16.04
N GLU A 104 -4.47 -6.03 -16.23
CA GLU A 104 -3.39 -6.78 -16.86
C GLU A 104 -3.03 -8.03 -16.06
N PHE A 105 -2.96 -7.93 -14.73
CA PHE A 105 -2.67 -9.07 -13.87
C PHE A 105 -3.75 -10.16 -13.95
N VAL A 106 -5.03 -9.76 -13.93
CA VAL A 106 -6.14 -10.69 -14.15
C VAL A 106 -6.04 -11.36 -15.53
N ASN A 107 -5.74 -10.58 -16.56
CA ASN A 107 -5.55 -11.11 -17.92
C ASN A 107 -4.38 -12.10 -18.01
N PHE A 108 -3.27 -11.84 -17.29
CA PHE A 108 -2.17 -12.79 -17.21
C PHE A 108 -2.57 -14.09 -16.52
N GLY A 109 -3.36 -14.02 -15.45
CA GLY A 109 -3.93 -15.21 -14.81
C GLY A 109 -4.70 -16.07 -15.80
N ILE A 110 -5.63 -15.46 -16.56
CA ILE A 110 -6.42 -16.18 -17.58
C ILE A 110 -5.53 -16.82 -18.66
N LYS A 111 -4.50 -16.10 -19.13
CA LYS A 111 -3.55 -16.63 -20.12
C LYS A 111 -2.75 -17.80 -19.56
N PHE A 112 -2.34 -17.73 -18.29
CA PHE A 112 -1.60 -18.79 -17.63
C PHE A 112 -2.45 -20.04 -17.43
N ASP A 113 -3.71 -19.89 -17.01
CA ASP A 113 -4.66 -21.00 -16.90
C ASP A 113 -4.87 -21.70 -18.25
N ARG A 114 -5.01 -20.91 -19.33
CA ARG A 114 -5.12 -21.45 -20.69
C ARG A 114 -3.87 -22.22 -21.11
N LEU A 115 -2.69 -21.70 -20.79
CA LEU A 115 -1.43 -22.38 -21.08
C LEU A 115 -1.31 -23.68 -20.30
N TYR A 116 -1.66 -23.67 -19.01
CA TYR A 116 -1.67 -24.87 -18.17
C TYR A 116 -2.57 -25.97 -18.74
N LEU A 117 -3.79 -25.61 -19.18
CA LEU A 117 -4.69 -26.55 -19.84
C LEU A 117 -4.10 -27.12 -21.13
N ALA A 118 -3.47 -26.28 -21.96
CA ALA A 118 -2.83 -26.73 -23.20
C ALA A 118 -1.66 -27.69 -22.93
N VAL A 119 -0.83 -27.42 -21.92
CA VAL A 119 0.27 -28.31 -21.51
C VAL A 119 -0.26 -29.64 -20.96
N SER A 120 -1.33 -29.59 -20.17
CA SER A 120 -1.99 -30.81 -19.65
C SER A 120 -2.53 -31.68 -20.78
N ASP A 121 -3.15 -31.09 -21.80
CA ASP A 121 -3.61 -31.82 -22.99
C ASP A 121 -2.45 -32.43 -23.77
N LEU A 122 -1.39 -31.65 -24.01
CA LEU A 122 -0.18 -32.15 -24.67
C LEU A 122 0.44 -33.33 -23.92
N SER A 123 0.50 -33.27 -22.59
CA SER A 123 1.00 -34.38 -21.76
C SER A 123 0.20 -35.66 -22.02
N LYS A 124 -1.14 -35.59 -21.99
CA LYS A 124 -2.01 -36.74 -22.25
C LYS A 124 -1.79 -37.32 -23.64
N ARG A 125 -1.60 -36.46 -24.65
CA ARG A 125 -1.32 -36.89 -26.02
C ARG A 125 0.03 -37.59 -26.14
N VAL A 126 1.05 -37.07 -25.47
CA VAL A 126 2.39 -37.70 -25.42
C VAL A 126 2.31 -39.06 -24.73
N ASP A 127 1.60 -39.19 -23.61
CA ASP A 127 1.39 -40.47 -22.94
C ASP A 127 0.65 -41.47 -23.84
N GLY A 128 -0.37 -41.01 -24.57
CA GLY A 128 -1.08 -41.82 -25.55
C GLY A 128 -0.18 -42.32 -26.68
N ILE A 129 0.70 -41.47 -27.21
CA ILE A 129 1.69 -41.86 -28.23
C ILE A 129 2.69 -42.87 -27.66
N LYS A 130 3.21 -42.61 -26.45
CA LYS A 130 4.15 -43.50 -25.76
C LYS A 130 3.58 -44.90 -25.60
N ASN A 131 2.32 -45.01 -25.18
CA ASN A 131 1.65 -46.30 -25.03
C ASN A 131 1.47 -47.04 -26.36
N ARG A 132 1.15 -46.31 -27.44
CA ARG A 132 1.01 -46.90 -28.78
C ARG A 132 2.34 -47.42 -29.31
N VAL A 133 3.43 -46.66 -29.14
CA VAL A 133 4.78 -47.09 -29.52
C VAL A 133 5.18 -48.35 -28.75
N ALA A 134 4.97 -48.36 -27.43
CA ALA A 134 5.29 -49.52 -26.60
C ALA A 134 4.48 -50.79 -26.95
N ASN A 135 3.30 -50.66 -27.56
CA ASN A 135 2.54 -51.80 -28.05
C ASN A 135 3.09 -52.30 -29.38
N LEU A 136 3.43 -51.40 -30.31
CA LEU A 136 4.03 -51.77 -31.60
C LEU A 136 5.37 -52.48 -31.42
N GLU A 137 6.21 -52.02 -30.49
CA GLU A 137 7.48 -52.66 -30.15
C GLU A 137 7.30 -54.09 -29.60
N LYS A 138 6.18 -54.38 -28.94
CA LYS A 138 5.86 -55.74 -28.46
C LYS A 138 5.37 -56.64 -29.58
N ASP A 139 4.56 -56.11 -30.49
CA ASP A 139 4.03 -56.86 -31.63
C ASP A 139 5.17 -57.27 -32.58
N GLU A 140 6.15 -56.40 -32.81
CA GLU A 140 7.35 -56.68 -33.62
C GLU A 140 8.27 -57.75 -33.00
N CYS A 141 8.19 -57.99 -31.68
CA CYS A 141 8.94 -59.05 -31.01
C CYS A 141 8.25 -60.43 -31.05
N MET A 142 7.01 -60.53 -31.55
CA MET A 142 6.25 -61.79 -31.63
C MET A 142 6.16 -62.39 -33.05
N GLU A 143 6.67 -61.69 -34.07
CA GLU A 143 6.88 -62.22 -35.43
C GLU A 143 8.31 -62.76 -35.61
#